data_AF-A0A7Y2YGP4-F1
#
_entry.id   AF-A0A7Y2YGP4-F1
#
_cell.length_a   1.000
_cell.length_b   1.000
_cell.length_c   1.000
_cell.angle_alpha   90.00
_cell.angle_beta   90.00
_cell.angle_gamma   90.00
#
_symmetry.space_group_name_H-M   'P 1'
#
loop_
_entity.id
_entity.type
_entity.pdbx_description
1 polymer ?
#
loop_
_entity_poly.entity_id
_entity_poly.type
_entity_poly.pdbx_seq_one_letter_code
_entity_poly.pdbx_strand_id
1 'polypeptide(L)' 'ELSEPGKTVIHKGVKIIGNSNLASEMPRDASFFYSNNVASYLKLLIKEGKLDLDLNNEIIEKTILTKS' A
#
# COMPACT_ATOMS: atom_id res chain seq x y z
N GLU A 1 6.33 23.74 -8.06
CA GLU A 1 5.99 22.99 -6.83
C GLU A 1 6.85 23.50 -5.68
N LEU A 2 6.32 23.56 -4.45
CA LEU A 2 7.04 24.09 -3.27
C LEU A 2 7.54 22.98 -2.32
N SER A 3 7.09 21.74 -2.50
CA SER A 3 7.58 20.58 -1.76
C SER A 3 8.79 19.96 -2.45
N GLU A 4 9.83 19.66 -1.68
CA GLU A 4 11.02 18.95 -2.17
C GLU A 4 11.04 17.51 -1.63
N PRO A 5 11.22 16.48 -2.48
CA PRO A 5 11.28 15.08 -2.03
C PRO A 5 12.35 14.86 -0.95
N GLY A 6 11.94 14.24 0.15
CA GLY A 6 12.81 13.90 1.28
C GLY A 6 13.24 15.08 2.15
N LYS A 7 12.77 16.29 1.88
CA LYS A 7 13.19 17.50 2.62
C LYS A 7 12.04 18.19 3.32
N THR A 8 12.37 18.85 4.40
CA THR A 8 11.48 19.82 5.05
C THR A 8 12.00 21.23 4.76
N VAL A 9 11.21 22.04 4.07
CA VAL A 9 11.58 23.41 3.67
C VAL A 9 10.70 24.44 4.38
N ILE A 10 11.20 25.66 4.54
CA ILE A 10 10.41 26.80 5.05
C ILE A 10 10.24 27.80 3.91
N HIS A 11 8.99 28.07 3.53
CA HIS A 11 8.65 29.06 2.53
C HIS A 11 7.74 30.12 3.15
N LYS A 12 8.21 31.38 3.23
CA LYS A 12 7.45 32.52 3.79
C LYS A 12 6.85 32.23 5.18
N GLY A 13 7.62 31.56 6.05
CA GLY A 13 7.18 31.19 7.40
C GLY A 13 6.34 29.91 7.49
N VAL A 14 5.98 29.29 6.36
CA VAL A 14 5.27 28.00 6.33
C VAL A 14 6.26 26.85 6.23
N LYS A 15 6.15 25.87 7.12
CA LYS A 15 6.95 24.63 7.09
C LYS A 15 6.27 23.61 6.18
N ILE A 16 6.97 23.16 5.14
CA ILE A 16 6.50 22.21 4.14
C ILE A 16 7.31 20.92 4.30
N ILE A 17 6.63 19.82 4.63
CA ILE A 17 7.26 18.50 4.83
C ILE A 17 7.09 17.68 3.56
N GLY A 18 8.20 17.38 2.88
CA GLY A 18 8.25 16.54 1.69
C GLY A 18 8.74 15.11 1.97
N ASN A 19 8.54 14.58 3.18
CA ASN A 19 8.91 13.20 3.49
C ASN A 19 7.94 12.22 2.80
N SER A 20 8.42 11.48 1.81
CA SER A 20 7.63 10.44 1.10
C SER A 20 7.67 9.07 1.78
N ASN A 21 8.45 8.91 2.85
CA ASN A 21 8.68 7.64 3.55
C ASN A 21 8.13 7.66 4.98
N LEU A 22 6.99 8.33 5.20
CA LEU A 22 6.37 8.46 6.52
C LEU A 22 6.03 7.11 7.17
N ALA A 23 5.67 6.10 6.38
CA ALA A 23 5.39 4.75 6.90
C ALA A 23 6.60 4.12 7.61
N SER A 24 7.82 4.48 7.22
CA SER A 24 9.03 4.02 7.90
C SER A 24 9.26 4.68 9.27
N GLU A 25 8.59 5.80 9.56
CA GLU A 25 8.65 6.43 10.89
C GLU A 25 7.76 5.70 11.92
N MET A 26 6.77 4.92 11.46
CA MET A 26 5.89 4.08 12.29
C MET A 26 5.89 2.62 11.80
N PRO A 27 7.05 1.94 11.80
CA PRO A 27 7.22 0.68 11.08
C PRO A 27 6.37 -0.47 11.64
N ARG A 28 6.10 -0.48 12.96
CA ARG A 28 5.25 -1.49 13.62
C ARG A 28 3.82 -1.42 13.11
N ASP A 29 3.22 -0.23 13.17
CA ASP A 29 1.82 -0.04 12.79
C ASP A 29 1.65 -0.18 11.28
N ALA A 30 2.59 0.35 10.48
CA ALA A 30 2.61 0.14 9.05
C ALA A 30 2.64 -1.36 8.68
N SER A 31 3.50 -2.14 9.34
CA SER A 31 3.58 -3.60 9.13
C SER A 31 2.28 -4.31 9.54
N PHE A 32 1.66 -3.90 10.65
CA PHE A 32 0.38 -4.45 11.11
C PHE A 32 -0.74 -4.20 10.09
N PHE A 33 -0.89 -2.96 9.62
CA PHE A 33 -1.90 -2.63 8.61
C PHE A 33 -1.64 -3.35 7.28
N TYR A 34 -0.39 -3.40 6.83
CA TYR A 34 -0.01 -4.14 5.62
C TYR A 34 -0.34 -5.63 5.73
N SER A 35 0.00 -6.26 6.86
CA SER A 35 -0.30 -7.68 7.09
C SER A 35 -1.79 -7.98 7.05
N ASN A 36 -2.61 -7.08 7.62
CA ASN A 36 -4.08 -7.21 7.56
C ASN A 36 -4.63 -7.08 6.14
N ASN A 37 -4.06 -6.17 5.33
CA ASN A 37 -4.44 -6.02 3.92
C ASN A 37 -4.11 -7.29 3.12
N VAL A 38 -2.89 -7.82 3.28
CA VAL A 38 -2.47 -9.07 2.62
C VAL A 38 -3.34 -10.24 3.06
N ALA A 39 -3.61 -10.39 4.36
CA ALA A 39 -4.45 -11.46 4.88
C ALA A 39 -5.90 -11.37 4.36
N SER A 40 -6.45 -10.16 4.27
CA SER A 40 -7.78 -9.93 3.71
C SER A 40 -7.83 -10.27 2.22
N TYR A 41 -6.79 -9.92 1.46
CA TYR A 41 -6.70 -10.27 0.04
C TYR A 41 -6.55 -11.78 -0.17
N LEU A 42 -5.75 -12.47 0.64
CA LEU A 42 -5.60 -13.93 0.58
C LEU A 42 -6.93 -14.66 0.83
N LYS A 43 -7.81 -14.13 1.68
CA LYS A 43 -9.16 -14.69 1.88
C LYS A 43 -10.05 -14.60 0.65
N LEU A 44 -9.80 -13.65 -0.25
CA LEU A 44 -10.50 -13.57 -1.54
C LEU A 44 -9.98 -14.62 -2.52
N LEU A 45 -8.68 -14.90 -2.46
CA LEU A 45 -7.99 -15.85 -3.34
C LEU A 45 -8.13 -17.30 -2.91
N ILE A 46 -8.34 -17.57 -1.63
CA ILE A 46 -8.35 -18.93 -1.07
C ILE A 46 -9.75 -19.27 -0.60
N LYS A 47 -10.35 -20.28 -1.25
CA LYS A 47 -11.63 -20.86 -0.82
C LYS A 47 -11.42 -22.31 -0.45
N GLU A 48 -11.88 -22.69 0.73
CA GLU A 48 -11.77 -24.07 1.25
C GLU A 48 -10.33 -24.64 1.22
N GLY A 49 -9.35 -23.78 1.50
CA GLY A 49 -7.93 -24.16 1.50
C GLY A 49 -7.32 -24.37 0.10
N LYS A 50 -8.07 -24.08 -0.96
CA LYS A 50 -7.58 -24.13 -2.35
C LYS A 50 -7.52 -22.73 -2.93
N LEU A 51 -6.55 -22.53 -3.81
CA LEU A 51 -6.46 -21.32 -4.61
C LEU A 51 -7.63 -21.29 -5.60
N ASP A 52 -8.45 -20.25 -5.53
CA ASP A 52 -9.56 -19.95 -6.41
C ASP A 52 -9.34 -18.56 -7.05
N LEU A 53 -8.78 -18.57 -8.26
CA LEU A 53 -8.52 -17.36 -9.04
C LEU A 53 -9.72 -17.03 -9.93
N ASP A 54 -10.74 -16.41 -9.34
CA ASP A 54 -11.90 -15.91 -10.08
C ASP A 54 -11.56 -14.57 -10.76
N LEU A 55 -11.26 -14.61 -12.05
CA LEU A 55 -10.94 -13.42 -12.85
C LEU A 55 -12.15 -12.54 -13.15
N ASN A 56 -13.37 -12.96 -12.81
CA ASN A 56 -14.54 -12.08 -12.85
C ASN A 56 -14.63 -11.20 -11.60
N ASN A 57 -13.82 -11.50 -10.57
CA ASN A 57 -13.67 -10.63 -9.42
C ASN A 57 -12.79 -9.43 -9.79
N GLU A 58 -13.39 -8.24 -9.79
CA GLU A 58 -12.74 -6.98 -10.18
C GLU A 58 -11.44 -6.70 -9.39
N ILE A 59 -11.38 -7.09 -8.11
CA ILE A 59 -10.19 -6.87 -7.27
C ILE A 59 -9.04 -7.76 -7.76
N ILE A 60 -9.33 -9.02 -8.07
CA ILE A 60 -8.35 -9.98 -8.55
C ILE A 60 -7.88 -9.59 -9.95
N GLU A 61 -8.82 -9.24 -10.84
CA GLU A 61 -8.56 -8.84 -12.22
C GLU A 61 -7.62 -7.62 -12.30
N LYS A 62 -7.89 -6.57 -11.52
CA LYS A 62 -7.06 -5.35 -11.53
C LYS A 62 -5.71 -5.48 -10.85
N THR A 63 -5.52 -6.50 -10.01
CA THR A 63 -4.29 -6.69 -9.22
C THR A 63 -3.31 -7.64 -9.92
N ILE A 64 -3.75 -8.47 -10.86
CA ILE A 64 -2.91 -9.41 -11.59
C ILE A 64 -2.07 -8.68 -12.65
N LEU A 65 -0.74 -8.89 -12.62
CA LEU A 65 0.20 -8.31 -13.58
C LEU A 65 0.60 -9.27 -14.71
N THR A 66 0.57 -10.58 -14.45
CA THR A 66 0.94 -11.61 -15.42
C THR A 66 0.12 -12.86 -15.20
N LYS A 67 -0.20 -13.56 -16.31
CA LYS A 67 -0.90 -14.84 -16.31
C LYS A 67 -0.24 -15.72 -17.37
N SER A 68 0.21 -16.90 -16.95
CA SER A 68 0.80 -17.93 -17.82
C SER A 68 -0.28 -18.69 -18.61
#